data_AF-A0A443STN1-F1
#
_entry.id   AF-A0A443STN1-F1
#
_cell.length_a   1.000
_cell.length_b   1.000
_cell.length_c   1.000
_cell.angle_alpha   90.00
_cell.angle_beta   90.00
_cell.angle_gamma   90.00
#
_symmetry.space_group_name_H-M   'P 1'
#
loop_
_entity.id
_entity.type
_entity.pdbx_description
1 polymer ?
#
loop_
_entity_poly.entity_id
_entity_poly.type
_entity_poly.pdbx_seq_one_letter_code
_entity_poly.pdbx_strand_id
1 'polypeptide(L)'
;MARVKQKRTPSRFANNQESINRNDQWSCCLQQTLETKREKNDSVNKVRPEEQVKVKKRRYRPGTVALREIRRYQKTTDLLIARAPFQRLIREITQELSVEGIRYQTAALIALQEAAEIS
;
A
#
# COMPACT_ATOMS: atom_id res chain seq x y z
N MET A 1 37.40 10.64 37.63
CA MET A 1 37.89 11.86 36.93
C MET A 1 38.21 11.51 35.49
N ALA A 2 37.47 12.03 34.51
CA ALA A 2 37.74 11.82 33.08
C ALA A 2 38.27 13.12 32.45
N ARG A 3 39.40 13.00 31.76
CA ARG A 3 40.23 14.10 31.22
C ARG A 3 39.67 14.56 29.87
N VAL A 4 39.00 15.71 29.83
CA VAL A 4 38.54 16.32 28.57
C VAL A 4 39.75 16.83 27.80
N LYS A 5 40.01 16.21 26.64
CA LYS A 5 41.10 16.56 25.72
C LYS A 5 40.62 17.69 24.81
N GLN A 6 41.03 18.92 25.10
CA GLN A 6 40.78 20.09 24.26
C GLN A 6 41.37 19.91 22.86
N LYS A 7 40.64 20.31 21.81
CA LYS A 7 41.21 20.50 20.46
C LYS A 7 40.70 21.78 19.78
N ARG A 8 41.55 22.81 19.91
CA ARG A 8 42.10 23.70 18.86
C ARG A 8 41.13 24.60 18.07
N THR A 9 41.19 25.89 18.39
CA THR A 9 40.83 27.00 17.50
C THR A 9 41.76 27.01 16.29
N PRO A 10 41.27 27.28 15.06
CA PRO A 10 42.15 27.47 13.92
C PRO A 10 42.74 28.88 13.94
N SER A 11 44.06 28.93 13.83
CA SER A 11 44.89 30.13 13.76
C SER A 11 44.97 30.69 12.33
N ARG A 12 44.67 31.98 12.22
CA ARG A 12 45.34 33.05 11.45
C ARG A 12 46.13 32.73 10.16
N PHE A 13 45.72 33.49 9.13
CA PHE A 13 46.45 34.03 7.96
C PHE A 13 46.62 33.16 6.71
N ALA A 14 46.03 33.61 5.60
CA ALA A 14 46.76 33.97 4.39
C ALA A 14 45.91 34.88 3.50
N ASN A 15 46.52 35.98 3.06
CA ASN A 15 46.00 36.88 2.05
C ASN A 15 46.02 36.17 0.69
N ASN A 16 44.95 36.33 -0.10
CA ASN A 16 45.11 36.64 -1.52
C ASN A 16 43.83 37.28 -2.05
N GLN A 17 44.03 38.38 -2.77
CA GLN A 17 42.97 39.12 -3.44
C GLN A 17 42.46 38.27 -4.61
N GLU A 18 41.29 37.68 -4.46
CA GLU A 18 40.48 37.27 -5.60
C GLU A 18 39.18 38.05 -5.56
N SER A 19 39.01 38.85 -6.62
CA SER A 19 37.93 39.79 -6.86
C SER A 19 36.56 39.15 -6.64
N ILE A 20 35.84 39.59 -5.60
CA ILE A 20 34.45 39.24 -5.39
C ILE A 20 33.63 39.91 -6.50
N ASN A 21 33.29 39.16 -7.54
CA ASN A 21 32.27 39.57 -8.49
C ASN A 21 30.93 39.52 -7.73
N ARG A 22 30.21 40.64 -7.66
CA ARG A 22 29.01 40.81 -6.82
C ARG A 22 27.87 39.81 -7.11
N ASN A 23 27.97 39.03 -8.19
CA ASN A 23 26.97 38.05 -8.58
C ASN A 23 27.23 36.62 -8.04
N ASP A 24 28.34 36.35 -7.35
CA ASP A 24 28.62 35.01 -6.82
C ASP A 24 28.15 34.82 -5.37
N GLN A 25 27.77 35.89 -4.68
CA GLN A 25 27.32 35.82 -3.29
C GLN A 25 25.90 35.23 -3.15
N TRP A 26 25.05 35.39 -4.17
CA TRP A 26 23.67 34.89 -4.15
C TRP A 26 23.54 33.44 -4.61
N SER A 27 24.46 32.98 -5.46
CA SER A 27 24.45 31.63 -6.03
C SER A 27 24.82 30.56 -4.99
N CYS A 28 25.78 30.83 -4.11
CA CYS A 28 26.25 29.86 -3.11
C CYS A 28 25.24 29.65 -1.95
N CYS A 29 24.55 30.71 -1.52
CA CYS A 29 23.53 30.62 -0.46
C CYS A 29 22.29 29.83 -0.93
N LEU A 30 21.93 29.94 -2.21
CA LEU A 30 20.83 29.18 -2.80
C LEU A 30 21.21 27.69 -3.04
N GLN A 31 22.49 27.40 -3.31
CA GLN A 31 22.98 26.02 -3.40
C GLN A 31 23.07 25.34 -2.02
N GLN A 32 23.54 26.03 -0.98
CA GLN A 32 23.61 25.46 0.39
C GLN A 32 22.26 25.10 0.98
N THR A 33 21.20 25.85 0.66
CA THR A 33 19.84 25.55 1.12
C THR A 33 19.23 24.34 0.40
N LEU A 34 19.60 24.09 -0.86
CA LEU A 34 19.17 22.91 -1.61
C LEU A 34 19.96 21.65 -1.23
N GLU A 35 21.24 21.78 -0.91
CA GLU A 35 22.11 20.68 -0.47
C GLU A 35 21.76 20.20 0.94
N THR A 36 21.57 21.11 1.91
CA THR A 36 21.15 20.73 3.28
C THR A 36 19.76 20.09 3.34
N LYS A 37 18.91 20.31 2.32
CA LYS A 37 17.61 19.65 2.17
C LYS A 37 17.73 18.27 1.51
N ARG A 38 18.70 18.06 0.61
CA ARG A 38 19.02 16.75 0.03
C ARG A 38 19.71 15.85 1.05
N GLU A 39 20.67 16.35 1.82
CA GLU A 39 21.35 15.59 2.88
C GLU A 39 20.39 15.14 4.00
N LYS A 40 19.36 15.93 4.32
CA LYS A 40 18.30 15.53 5.27
C LYS A 40 17.38 14.44 4.71
N ASN A 41 17.17 14.37 3.40
CA ASN A 41 16.37 13.31 2.78
C ASN A 41 17.18 12.03 2.56
N ASP A 42 18.48 12.15 2.24
CA ASP A 42 19.37 11.01 2.03
C ASP A 42 19.81 10.34 3.35
N SER A 43 19.90 11.10 4.45
CA SER A 43 20.18 10.55 5.79
C SER A 43 18.98 9.88 6.46
N VAL A 44 17.75 10.24 6.08
CA VAL A 44 16.52 9.59 6.57
C VAL A 44 16.25 8.27 5.84
N ASN A 45 16.79 8.08 4.63
CA ASN A 45 16.56 6.87 3.83
C ASN A 45 17.73 5.88 3.81
N LYS A 46 18.64 5.95 4.78
CA LYS A 46 19.62 4.88 5.02
C LYS A 46 19.06 3.89 6.04
N VAL A 47 17.98 3.20 5.64
CA VAL A 47 17.49 2.01 6.33
C VAL A 47 18.60 0.97 6.23
N ARG A 48 19.23 0.65 7.36
CA ARG A 48 20.03 -0.59 7.48
C ARG A 48 19.13 -1.71 6.98
N PRO A 49 19.59 -2.69 6.19
CA PRO A 49 18.79 -3.87 5.94
C PRO A 49 18.53 -4.53 7.30
N GLU A 50 17.38 -4.21 7.90
CA GLU A 50 16.92 -4.84 9.12
C GLU A 50 16.78 -6.30 8.74
N GLU A 51 17.60 -7.14 9.38
CA GLU A 51 17.52 -8.57 9.30
C GLU A 51 16.06 -8.94 9.54
N GLN A 52 15.34 -9.29 8.47
CA GLN A 52 13.92 -9.56 8.53
C GLN A 52 13.73 -10.77 9.43
N VAL A 53 13.46 -10.54 10.72
CA VAL A 53 13.01 -11.57 11.64
C VAL A 53 11.72 -12.09 11.02
N LYS A 54 11.79 -13.24 10.34
CA LYS A 54 10.64 -13.93 9.76
C LYS A 54 9.70 -14.27 10.90
N VAL A 55 8.78 -13.36 11.22
CA VAL A 55 7.74 -13.59 12.21
C VAL A 55 6.96 -14.80 11.72
N LYS A 56 7.03 -15.90 12.47
CA LYS A 56 6.26 -17.12 12.16
C LYS A 56 4.79 -16.72 12.07
N LYS A 57 4.18 -16.91 10.90
CA LYS A 57 2.75 -16.63 10.70
C LYS A 57 1.96 -17.47 11.71
N ARG A 58 1.26 -16.80 12.63
CA ARG A 58 0.46 -17.48 13.65
C ARG A 58 -0.68 -18.23 12.97
N ARG A 59 -0.72 -19.55 13.14
CA ARG A 59 -1.83 -20.38 12.66
C ARG A 59 -3.01 -20.25 13.62
N TYR A 60 -4.21 -20.06 13.08
CA TYR A 60 -5.44 -20.11 13.88
C TYR A 60 -5.73 -21.55 14.32
N ARG A 61 -6.33 -21.69 15.50
CA ARG A 61 -6.85 -22.99 15.94
C ARG A 61 -7.98 -23.44 15.01
N PRO A 62 -8.15 -24.75 14.77
CA PRO A 62 -9.28 -25.25 13.99
C PRO A 62 -10.60 -24.71 14.56
N GLY A 63 -11.57 -24.41 13.68
CA GLY A 63 -12.84 -23.79 14.05
C GLY A 63 -12.82 -22.27 14.28
N THR A 64 -11.66 -21.66 14.57
CA THR A 64 -11.58 -20.21 14.81
C THR A 64 -11.92 -19.39 13.57
N VAL A 65 -11.47 -19.83 12.39
CA VAL A 65 -11.75 -19.17 11.11
C VAL A 65 -13.20 -19.41 10.69
N ALA A 66 -13.70 -20.64 10.81
CA ALA A 66 -15.08 -21.00 10.50
C ALA A 66 -16.09 -20.17 11.33
N LEU A 67 -15.88 -20.04 12.64
CA LEU A 67 -16.77 -19.21 13.48
C LEU A 67 -16.75 -17.72 13.09
N ARG A 68 -15.61 -17.23 12.60
CA ARG A 68 -15.51 -15.86 12.09
C ARG A 68 -16.29 -15.68 10.79
N GLU A 69 -16.19 -16.65 9.89
CA GLU A 69 -16.92 -16.66 8.62
C GLU A 69 -18.42 -16.77 8.84
N ILE A 70 -18.88 -17.67 9.72
CA ILE A 70 -20.30 -17.79 10.11
C ILE A 70 -20.83 -16.45 10.62
N ARG A 71 -20.13 -15.81 11.57
CA ARG A 71 -20.54 -14.50 12.10
C ARG A 71 -20.54 -13.41 11.03
N ARG A 72 -19.64 -13.47 10.06
CA ARG A 72 -19.59 -12.53 8.94
C ARG A 72 -20.81 -12.72 8.05
N TYR A 73 -21.05 -13.93 7.53
CA TYR A 73 -22.14 -14.22 6.60
C TYR A 73 -23.53 -14.14 7.22
N GLN A 74 -23.66 -14.29 8.54
CA GLN A 74 -24.92 -14.02 9.23
C GLN A 74 -25.19 -12.53 9.42
N LYS A 75 -24.15 -11.68 9.38
CA LYS A 75 -24.28 -10.22 9.53
C LYS A 75 -24.50 -9.52 8.20
N THR A 76 -23.87 -10.01 7.14
CA THR A 76 -23.93 -9.43 5.78
C THR A 76 -24.74 -10.32 4.87
N THR A 77 -25.56 -9.73 4.01
CA THR A 77 -26.35 -10.45 3.00
C THR A 77 -25.68 -10.35 1.63
N ASP A 78 -24.38 -10.62 1.56
CA ASP A 78 -23.64 -10.63 0.30
C ASP A 78 -23.89 -11.95 -0.43
N LEU A 79 -24.05 -11.88 -1.76
CA LEU A 79 -24.17 -13.09 -2.60
C LEU A 79 -22.91 -13.94 -2.48
N LEU A 80 -23.09 -15.22 -2.15
CA LEU A 80 -21.99 -16.16 -1.93
C LEU A 80 -21.57 -16.87 -3.22
N ILE A 81 -22.51 -17.02 -4.16
CA ILE A 81 -22.22 -17.64 -5.46
C ILE A 81 -21.72 -16.58 -6.44
N ALA A 82 -20.69 -16.91 -7.20
CA ALA A 82 -20.18 -16.00 -8.23
C ALA A 82 -21.23 -15.81 -9.35
N ARG A 83 -21.46 -14.55 -9.74
CA ARG A 83 -22.53 -14.17 -10.69
C ARG A 83 -22.34 -14.76 -12.09
N ALA A 84 -21.09 -14.83 -12.58
CA ALA A 84 -20.78 -15.32 -13.92
C ALA A 84 -21.14 -16.81 -14.14
N PRO A 85 -20.71 -17.77 -13.29
CA PRO A 85 -21.11 -19.17 -13.45
C PRO A 85 -22.62 -19.37 -13.22
N PHE A 86 -23.24 -18.64 -12.28
CA PHE A 86 -24.69 -18.72 -12.07
C PHE A 86 -25.48 -18.27 -13.30
N GLN A 87 -25.05 -17.18 -13.95
CA GLN A 87 -25.65 -16.73 -15.21
C GLN A 87 -25.48 -17.76 -16.35
N ARG A 88 -24.35 -18.49 -16.41
CA ARG A 88 -24.16 -19.55 -17.41
C ARG A 88 -25.13 -20.70 -17.17
N LEU A 89 -25.29 -21.13 -15.92
CA LEU A 89 -26.27 -22.17 -15.55
C LEU A 89 -27.70 -21.80 -15.93
N ILE A 90 -28.12 -20.55 -15.71
CA ILE A 90 -29.46 -20.11 -16.11
C ILE A 90 -29.66 -20.27 -17.63
N ARG A 91 -28.65 -19.89 -18.42
CA ARG A 91 -28.73 -19.99 -19.88
C ARG A 91 -28.76 -21.44 -20.37
N GLU A 92 -27.97 -22.31 -19.73
CA GLU A 92 -27.96 -23.75 -19.99
C GLU A 92 -29.35 -24.36 -19.76
N ILE A 93 -29.95 -24.13 -18.58
CA ILE A 93 -31.30 -24.61 -18.24
C ILE A 93 -32.34 -24.12 -19.24
N THR A 94 -32.29 -22.85 -19.63
CA THR A 94 -33.27 -22.31 -20.59
C THR A 94 -33.11 -22.86 -22.01
N GLN A 95 -31.88 -23.24 -22.38
CA GLN A 95 -31.63 -23.90 -23.65
C GLN A 95 -32.16 -25.34 -23.62
N GLU A 96 -32.03 -26.06 -22.51
CA GLU A 96 -32.63 -27.39 -22.32
C GLU A 96 -34.16 -27.35 -22.42
N LEU A 97 -34.78 -26.28 -21.92
CA LEU A 97 -36.22 -26.07 -22.02
C LEU A 97 -36.70 -25.67 -23.43
N SER A 98 -35.82 -25.72 -24.44
CA SER A 98 -36.10 -25.38 -25.84
C SER A 98 -36.63 -23.95 -26.03
N VAL A 99 -36.38 -23.05 -25.08
CA VAL A 99 -36.82 -21.65 -25.16
C VAL A 99 -35.69 -20.83 -25.76
N GLU A 100 -35.55 -20.95 -27.08
CA GLU A 100 -34.52 -20.24 -27.83
C GLU A 100 -34.81 -18.74 -27.94
N GLY A 101 -33.75 -17.92 -28.00
CA GLY A 101 -33.85 -16.49 -28.28
C GLY A 101 -34.24 -15.57 -27.12
N ILE A 102 -34.31 -16.06 -25.88
CA ILE A 102 -34.61 -15.21 -24.71
C ILE A 102 -33.44 -14.27 -24.37
N ARG A 103 -33.78 -13.02 -24.07
CA ARG A 103 -32.88 -12.04 -23.45
C ARG A 103 -33.23 -11.87 -21.98
N TYR A 104 -32.21 -11.82 -21.14
CA TYR A 104 -32.37 -11.61 -19.71
C TYR A 104 -32.06 -10.16 -19.34
N GLN A 105 -32.93 -9.59 -18.51
CA GLN A 105 -32.60 -8.37 -17.79
C GLN A 105 -31.59 -8.68 -16.69
N THR A 106 -30.66 -7.75 -16.43
CA THR A 106 -29.67 -7.89 -15.36
C THR A 106 -30.31 -8.03 -13.98
N ALA A 107 -31.39 -7.27 -13.72
CA ALA A 107 -32.16 -7.35 -12.49
C ALA A 107 -32.82 -8.72 -12.28
N ALA A 108 -33.35 -9.34 -13.35
CA ALA A 108 -33.96 -10.67 -13.27
C ALA A 108 -32.95 -11.75 -12.90
N LEU A 109 -31.73 -11.69 -13.45
CA LEU A 109 -30.66 -12.63 -13.10
C LEU A 109 -30.25 -12.52 -11.63
N ILE A 110 -30.23 -11.30 -11.09
CA ILE A 110 -29.94 -11.07 -9.66
C ILE A 110 -31.07 -11.61 -8.80
N ALA A 111 -32.32 -11.30 -9.12
CA ALA A 111 -33.49 -11.75 -8.37
C ALA A 111 -33.57 -13.29 -8.31
N LEU A 112 -33.27 -13.98 -9.41
CA LEU A 112 -33.17 -15.44 -9.45
C LEU A 112 -32.08 -15.97 -8.50
N GLN A 113 -30.94 -15.29 -8.44
CA GLN A 113 -29.85 -15.66 -7.55
C GLN A 113 -30.22 -15.43 -6.08
N GLU A 114 -30.79 -14.27 -5.76
CA GLU A 114 -31.26 -13.95 -4.41
C GLU A 114 -32.29 -14.96 -3.92
N ALA A 115 -33.27 -15.32 -4.77
CA ALA A 115 -34.27 -16.32 -4.43
C ALA A 115 -33.66 -17.71 -4.17
N ALA A 116 -32.62 -18.09 -4.92
CA ALA A 116 -31.96 -19.38 -4.77
C ALA A 116 -31.06 -19.47 -3.52
N GLU A 117 -30.45 -18.36 -3.09
CA GLU A 117 -29.56 -18.33 -1.92
C GLU A 117 -30.29 -18.12 -0.58
N ILE A 118 -31.50 -17.56 -0.61
CA ILE A 118 -32.29 -17.24 0.59
C ILE A 118 -33.27 -18.36 0.99
N SER A 119 -33.68 -19.20 0.03
CA SER A 119 -34.66 -20.27 0.23
C SER A 119 -34.19 -21.39 1.18
#